data_AF-A0A920BMG8-F1
#
_entry.id   AF-A0A920BMG8-F1
#
_cell.length_a   1.000
_cell.length_b   1.000
_cell.length_c   1.000
_cell.angle_alpha   90.00
_cell.angle_beta   90.00
_cell.angle_gamma   90.00
#
_symmetry.space_group_name_H-M   'P 1'
#
loop_
_entity.id
_entity.type
_entity.pdbx_description
1 polymer ?
#
loop_
_entity_poly.entity_id
_entity_poly.type
_entity_poly.pdbx_seq_one_letter_code
_entity_poly.pdbx_strand_id
1 'polypeptide(L)'
;MGLVSITSVQVDNELTKAKVYLSSLDEEEQLVHKVSRHKGKFRKAIGDQARIRRVPELEFILDPSISASTRIDEILADIHATEKSNNHDTNDN
;
A
#
# COMPACT_ATOMS: atom_id res chain seq x y z
N MET A 1 -12.98 6.13 10.82
CA MET A 1 -12.03 5.52 9.86
C MET A 1 -11.69 6.62 8.88
N GLY A 2 -10.41 6.92 8.73
CA GLY A 2 -9.92 7.82 7.68
C GLY A 2 -10.08 7.19 6.29
N LEU A 3 -9.52 7.85 5.28
CA LEU A 3 -9.49 7.32 3.93
C LEU A 3 -8.63 6.06 3.87
N VAL A 4 -9.19 4.97 3.36
CA VAL A 4 -8.50 3.70 3.14
C VAL A 4 -8.40 3.46 1.65
N SER A 5 -7.20 3.12 1.19
CA SER A 5 -6.88 2.87 -0.22
C SER A 5 -6.48 1.41 -0.42
N ILE A 6 -6.85 0.83 -1.56
CA ILE A 6 -6.32 -0.45 -2.04
C ILE A 6 -5.19 -0.12 -3.00
N THR A 7 -3.98 -0.56 -2.69
CA THR A 7 -2.80 -0.28 -3.52
C THR A 7 -2.54 -1.39 -4.53
N SER A 8 -2.82 -2.64 -4.14
CA SER A 8 -2.62 -3.80 -5.01
C SER A 8 -3.49 -4.99 -4.57
N VAL A 9 -3.75 -5.90 -5.52
CA VAL A 9 -4.39 -7.19 -5.26
C VAL A 9 -3.62 -8.27 -5.98
N GLN A 10 -3.19 -9.30 -5.25
CA GLN A 10 -2.59 -10.51 -5.80
C GLN A 10 -3.55 -11.67 -5.63
N VAL A 11 -3.86 -12.36 -6.72
CA VAL A 11 -4.74 -13.53 -6.72
C VAL A 11 -3.95 -14.75 -7.18
N ASP A 12 -4.21 -15.89 -6.57
CA ASP A 12 -3.66 -17.16 -7.03
C ASP A 12 -4.24 -17.59 -8.39
N ASN A 13 -3.56 -18.50 -9.07
CA ASN A 13 -3.95 -18.96 -10.40
C ASN A 13 -5.33 -19.63 -10.40
N GLU A 14 -5.68 -20.29 -9.29
CA GLU A 14 -6.92 -21.01 -9.10
C GLU A 14 -8.08 -20.13 -8.58
N LEU A 15 -7.86 -18.82 -8.38
CA LEU A 15 -8.84 -17.86 -7.83
C LEU A 15 -9.44 -18.31 -6.48
N THR A 16 -8.67 -19.01 -5.66
CA THR A 16 -9.09 -19.45 -4.32
C THR A 16 -8.71 -18.45 -3.23
N LYS A 17 -7.62 -17.69 -3.41
CA LYS A 17 -7.11 -16.73 -2.43
C LYS A 17 -6.70 -15.43 -3.10
N ALA A 18 -7.03 -14.32 -2.45
CA ALA A 18 -6.63 -12.98 -2.88
C ALA A 18 -6.04 -12.20 -1.72
N LYS A 19 -4.78 -11.79 -1.85
CA LYS A 19 -4.13 -10.84 -0.96
C LYS A 19 -4.44 -9.42 -1.41
N VAL A 20 -5.06 -8.65 -0.53
CA VAL A 20 -5.48 -7.26 -0.76
C VAL A 20 -4.59 -6.36 0.08
N TYR A 21 -3.74 -5.59 -0.59
CA TYR A 21 -2.83 -4.64 0.04
C TYR A 21 -3.53 -3.31 0.27
N LEU A 22 -3.43 -2.81 1.50
CA LEU A 22 -4.13 -1.64 1.99
C LEU A 22 -3.16 -0.58 2.47
N SER A 23 -3.56 0.68 2.29
CA SER A 23 -2.94 1.84 2.93
C SER A 23 -3.99 2.76 3.54
N SER A 24 -3.57 3.58 4.50
CA SER A 24 -4.43 4.52 5.21
C SER A 24 -3.60 5.76 5.54
N LEU A 25 -4.21 6.94 5.48
CA LEU A 25 -3.53 8.18 5.83
C LEU A 25 -3.35 8.37 7.34
N ASP A 26 -4.26 7.81 8.15
CA ASP A 26 -4.39 8.20 9.57
C ASP A 26 -4.27 7.01 10.56
N GLU A 27 -4.54 5.79 10.12
CA GLU A 27 -4.60 4.61 11.02
C GLU A 27 -4.17 3.34 10.29
N GLU A 28 -2.96 2.84 10.58
CA GLU A 28 -2.45 1.58 10.02
C GLU A 28 -2.61 0.40 10.99
N GLU A 29 -2.26 0.57 12.27
CA GLU A 29 -2.14 -0.53 13.24
C GLU A 29 -3.41 -1.39 13.40
N GLN A 30 -4.59 -0.77 13.32
CA GLN A 30 -5.87 -1.46 13.49
C GLN A 30 -6.63 -1.67 12.18
N LEU A 31 -6.11 -1.17 11.05
CA LEU A 31 -6.83 -1.16 9.78
C LEU A 31 -7.20 -2.57 9.34
N VAL A 32 -6.21 -3.47 9.31
CA VAL A 32 -6.39 -4.86 8.88
C VAL A 32 -7.45 -5.55 9.71
N HIS A 33 -7.44 -5.36 11.04
CA HIS A 33 -8.43 -5.96 11.93
C HIS A 33 -9.85 -5.42 11.67
N LYS A 34 -10.00 -4.10 11.54
CA LYS A 34 -11.29 -3.45 11.27
C LYS A 34 -11.88 -3.89 9.92
N VAL A 35 -11.06 -3.97 8.88
CA VAL A 35 -11.48 -4.39 7.53
C VAL A 35 -11.76 -5.89 7.49
N SER A 36 -10.94 -6.71 8.14
CA SER A 36 -11.09 -8.17 8.18
C SER A 36 -12.41 -8.61 8.79
N ARG A 37 -12.93 -7.89 9.79
CA ARG A 37 -14.28 -8.13 10.37
C ARG A 37 -15.41 -8.01 9.34
N HIS A 38 -15.18 -7.30 8.24
CA HIS A 38 -16.15 -7.06 7.18
C HIS A 38 -15.90 -7.88 5.91
N LYS A 39 -14.97 -8.85 5.95
CA LYS A 39 -14.59 -9.73 4.82
C LYS A 39 -15.79 -10.36 4.10
N GLY A 40 -16.81 -10.79 4.84
CA GLY A 40 -18.04 -11.34 4.25
C GLY A 40 -18.83 -10.35 3.39
N LYS A 41 -18.92 -9.08 3.83
CA LYS A 41 -19.60 -8.01 3.08
C LYS A 41 -18.85 -7.69 1.79
N PHE A 42 -17.51 -7.58 1.86
CA PHE A 42 -16.68 -7.37 0.66
C PHE A 42 -16.83 -8.52 -0.34
N ARG A 43 -16.76 -9.76 0.13
CA ARG A 43 -16.97 -10.93 -0.74
C ARG A 43 -18.33 -10.90 -1.42
N LYS A 44 -19.39 -10.56 -0.69
CA LYS A 44 -20.73 -10.44 -1.28
C LYS A 44 -20.78 -9.37 -2.36
N ALA A 45 -20.31 -8.16 -2.06
CA ALA A 45 -20.31 -7.05 -3.00
C ALA A 45 -19.48 -7.36 -4.27
N ILE A 46 -18.31 -7.97 -4.12
CA ILE A 46 -17.47 -8.41 -5.26
C ILE A 46 -18.22 -9.45 -6.10
N GLY A 47 -18.87 -10.43 -5.47
CA GLY A 47 -19.65 -11.44 -6.19
C GLY A 47 -20.80 -10.83 -6.99
N ASP A 48 -21.53 -9.91 -6.36
CA ASP A 48 -22.67 -9.21 -6.97
C ASP A 48 -22.23 -8.35 -8.17
N GLN A 49 -21.07 -7.70 -8.08
CA GLN A 49 -20.59 -6.76 -9.10
C GLN A 49 -19.75 -7.41 -10.21
N ALA A 50 -18.85 -8.34 -9.87
CA ALA A 50 -17.93 -8.98 -10.81
C ALA A 50 -18.55 -10.18 -11.54
N ARG A 51 -19.73 -10.66 -11.14
CA ARG A 51 -20.43 -11.81 -11.73
C ARG A 51 -19.58 -13.09 -11.78
N ILE A 52 -18.68 -13.27 -10.81
CA ILE A 52 -17.82 -14.45 -10.70
C ILE A 52 -18.50 -15.55 -9.88
N ARG A 53 -18.33 -16.81 -10.30
CA ARG A 53 -18.98 -17.97 -9.65
C ARG A 53 -18.54 -18.16 -8.20
N ARG A 54 -17.28 -17.90 -7.90
CA ARG A 54 -16.71 -17.98 -6.56
C ARG A 54 -15.75 -16.82 -6.38
N VAL A 55 -16.00 -16.04 -5.33
CA VAL A 55 -15.09 -14.98 -4.91
C VAL A 55 -13.94 -15.62 -4.12
N PRO A 56 -12.66 -15.30 -4.40
CA PRO A 56 -11.51 -15.80 -3.66
C PRO A 56 -11.56 -15.35 -2.20
N GLU A 57 -10.99 -16.16 -1.31
CA GLU A 57 -10.83 -15.78 0.09
C GLU A 57 -9.92 -14.55 0.20
N LEU A 58 -10.43 -13.46 0.80
CA LEU A 58 -9.70 -12.21 0.92
C LEU A 58 -8.79 -12.22 2.15
N GLU A 59 -7.51 -11.94 1.98
CA GLU A 59 -6.54 -11.70 3.04
C GLU A 59 -6.10 -10.23 2.97
N PHE A 60 -6.36 -9.46 4.03
CA PHE A 60 -6.02 -8.03 4.07
C PHE A 60 -4.65 -7.84 4.71
N ILE A 61 -3.79 -7.06 4.07
CA ILE A 61 -2.39 -6.84 4.48
C ILE A 61 -2.08 -5.35 4.33
N LEU A 62 -1.31 -4.77 5.25
CA LEU A 62 -0.76 -3.42 5.05
C LEU A 62 0.27 -3.44 3.92
N ASP A 63 0.29 -2.40 3.11
CA ASP A 63 1.24 -2.28 2.02
C ASP A 63 2.67 -2.01 2.55
N PRO A 64 3.61 -2.97 2.42
CA PRO A 64 4.97 -2.77 2.91
C PRO A 64 5.75 -1.74 2.08
N SER A 65 5.35 -1.45 0.84
CA SER A 65 6.05 -0.50 -0.04
C SER A 65 5.97 0.95 0.46
N ILE A 66 4.95 1.28 1.27
CA ILE A 66 4.82 2.62 1.87
C ILE A 66 5.94 2.88 2.88
N SER A 67 6.26 1.89 3.71
CA SER A 67 7.40 2.00 4.63
C SER A 67 8.74 2.14 3.90
N ALA A 68 8.89 1.52 2.73
CA ALA A 68 10.11 1.57 1.94
C ALA A 68 10.29 2.92 1.21
N SER A 69 9.19 3.55 0.78
CA SER A 69 9.22 4.82 0.05
C SER A 69 9.79 5.95 0.90
N THR A 70 9.39 6.05 2.18
CA THR A 70 9.92 7.07 3.11
C THR A 70 11.45 7.00 3.21
N ARG A 71 12.00 5.79 3.30
CA ARG A 71 13.46 5.59 3.38
C ARG A 71 14.17 5.93 2.07
N ILE A 72 13.54 5.68 0.93
CA ILE A 72 14.10 6.07 -0.37
C ILE A 72 14.09 7.60 -0.51
N ASP A 73 13.00 8.25 -0.11
CA ASP A 73 12.87 9.71 -0.14
C ASP A 73 13.91 10.39 0.76
N GLU A 74 14.17 9.85 1.95
CA GLU A 74 15.24 10.30 2.84
C GLU A 74 16.62 10.21 2.17
N ILE A 75 16.94 9.06 1.58
CA ILE A 75 18.23 8.86 0.89
C ILE A 75 18.37 9.81 -0.30
N LEU A 76 17.31 10.01 -1.09
CA LEU A 76 17.32 10.93 -2.22
C LEU A 76 17.49 12.39 -1.76
N ALA A 77 16.88 12.78 -0.64
CA ALA A 77 17.05 14.10 -0.05
C ALA A 77 18.50 14.36 0.39
N ASP A 78 19.14 13.38 1.03
CA ASP A 78 20.54 13.47 1.48
C ASP A 78 21.51 13.62 0.30
N ILE A 79 21.29 12.89 -0.80
CA ILE A 79 22.10 13.01 -2.02
C ILE A 79 21.98 14.42 -2.61
N HIS A 80 20.77 14.95 -2.74
CA HIS A 80 20.56 16.31 -3.25
C HIS A 80 21.16 17.40 -2.34
N ALA A 81 21.14 17.21 -1.02
CA ALA A 81 21.77 18.13 -0.09
C ALA A 81 23.31 18.13 -0.24
N THR A 82 23.89 16.96 -0.47
CA THR A 82 25.34 16.80 -0.70
C THR A 82 25.78 17.44 -2.01
N GLU A 83 25.03 17.25 -3.10
CA GLU A 83 25.33 17.85 -4.41
C GLU A 83 25.27 19.39 -4.38
N LYS A 84 24.31 19.96 -3.65
CA LYS A 84 24.20 21.42 -3.50
C LYS A 84 25.38 22.02 -2.72
N SER A 85 25.95 21.28 -1.78
CA SER A 85 27.09 21.73 -0.98
C SER A 85 28.37 21.77 -1.83
N ASN A 86 28.58 20.76 -2.68
CA ASN A 86 29.77 20.70 -3.55
C ASN A 86 29.80 21.74 -4.68
N ASN A 87 28.64 22.26 -5.11
CA ASN A 87 28.57 23.28 -6.16
C ASN A 87 28.75 24.72 -5.66
N HIS A 88 28.88 24.96 -4.35
CA HIS A 88 29.12 26.31 -3.80
C HIS A 88 30.61 26.64 -3.62
N ASP A 89 31.51 25.65 -3.76
CA ASP A 89 32.95 25.80 -3.49
C ASP A 89 33.81 26.04 -4.76
N THR A 90 33.22 26.18 -5.96
CA THR A 90 33.99 26.29 -7.22
C THR A 90 33.90 27.63 -7.95
N ASN A 91 33.37 28.70 -7.33
CA ASN A 91 33.26 30.00 -8.01
C ASN A 91 33.80 31.19 -7.20
N ASP A 92 34.93 30.99 -6.51
CA ASP A 92 35.74 32.08 -5.95
C ASP A 92 37.23 31.80 -6.24
N ASN A 93 37.68 32.23 -7.44
CA ASN A 93 39.03 32.70 -7.80
C ASN A 93 39.33 32.54 -9.31
#